data_AF-A0A9D2UMI0-F1
#
_entry.id   AF-A0A9D2UMI0-F1
#
_cell.length_a   1.000
_cell.length_b   1.000
_cell.length_c   1.000
_cell.angle_alpha   90.00
_cell.angle_beta   90.00
_cell.angle_gamma   90.00
#
_symmetry.space_group_name_H-M   'P 1'
#
loop_
_entity.id
_entity.type
_entity.pdbx_description
1 polymer ?
#
loop_
_entity_poly.entity_id
_entity_poly.type
_entity_poly.pdbx_seq_one_letter_code
_entity_poly.pdbx_strand_id
1 'polypeptide(L)'
;MARVLPLGAVACWAITIFVPVLDSEGPGSMRIRVTSLGFSPIDMNDLDEVYLVLWIIILTGAFTAWLLSASKWWSIAAIVLGTVLSLRLLQMVADPPIMMWDGQTADGMPTGGMEVAYPAAGFGFWVLGSLLFFAAGICGLIAAAQKDHYRRERIKRCMSKRHGPAA
;
A
#
# COMPACT_ATOMS: atom_id res chain seq x y z
N MET A 1 18.00 4.56 4.68
CA MET A 1 16.65 4.48 5.29
C MET A 1 15.56 4.60 4.23
N ALA A 2 15.32 5.77 3.60
CA ALA A 2 14.23 5.97 2.63
C ALA A 2 14.19 5.00 1.42
N ARG A 3 15.32 4.42 1.01
CA ARG A 3 15.38 3.46 -0.11
C ARG A 3 14.95 2.03 0.25
N VAL A 4 15.03 1.65 1.53
CA VAL A 4 14.77 0.26 1.97
C VAL A 4 13.34 0.11 2.50
N LEU A 5 12.77 1.20 3.02
CA LEU A 5 11.39 1.22 3.52
C LEU A 5 10.34 0.81 2.46
N PRO A 6 10.44 1.25 1.18
CA PRO A 6 9.52 0.80 0.13
C PRO A 6 9.64 -0.70 -0.17
N LEU A 7 10.85 -1.28 -0.06
CA LEU A 7 11.03 -2.73 -0.22
C LEU A 7 10.35 -3.50 0.92
N GLY A 8 10.45 -2.99 2.15
CA GLY A 8 9.70 -3.54 3.29
C GLY A 8 8.19 -3.46 3.06
N ALA A 9 7.70 -2.36 2.50
CA ALA A 9 6.28 -2.20 2.17
C ALA A 9 5.83 -3.23 1.11
N VAL A 10 6.62 -3.43 0.05
CA VAL A 10 6.37 -4.45 -0.97
C VAL A 10 6.37 -5.85 -0.36
N ALA A 11 7.31 -6.16 0.52
CA ALA A 11 7.37 -7.46 1.20
C ALA A 11 6.12 -7.70 2.07
N CYS A 12 5.69 -6.70 2.84
CA CYS A 12 4.45 -6.78 3.61
C CYS A 12 3.24 -7.05 2.70
N TRP A 13 3.17 -6.38 1.55
CA TRP A 13 2.09 -6.58 0.59
C TRP A 13 2.19 -7.94 -0.14
N ALA A 14 3.39 -8.46 -0.40
CA ALA A 14 3.57 -9.78 -0.97
C ALA A 14 3.09 -10.90 -0.02
N ILE A 15 3.27 -10.71 1.28
CA ILE A 15 2.76 -11.66 2.29
C ILE A 15 1.22 -11.73 2.23
N THR A 16 0.53 -10.61 1.97
CA THR A 16 -0.94 -10.58 1.91
C THR A 16 -1.53 -11.25 0.66
N ILE A 17 -0.71 -11.77 -0.25
CA ILE A 17 -1.13 -12.68 -1.32
C ILE A 17 -1.55 -14.02 -0.71
N PHE A 18 -0.79 -14.49 0.29
CA PHE A 18 -0.98 -15.79 0.92
C PHE A 18 -1.79 -15.69 2.22
N VAL A 19 -1.68 -14.55 2.90
CA VAL A 19 -2.38 -14.28 4.15
C VAL A 19 -3.56 -13.37 3.88
N PRO A 20 -4.81 -13.81 4.12
CA PRO A 20 -6.00 -13.01 3.83
C PRO A 20 -6.01 -11.74 4.69
N VAL A 21 -6.39 -10.64 4.04
CA VAL A 21 -6.58 -9.32 4.64
C VAL A 21 -7.93 -9.27 5.32
N LEU A 22 -8.96 -9.79 4.66
CA LEU A 22 -10.28 -10.02 5.22
C LEU A 22 -10.66 -11.48 5.08
N ASP A 23 -11.38 -12.01 6.07
CA ASP A 23 -11.81 -13.39 6.12
C ASP A 23 -13.16 -13.51 6.84
N SER A 24 -14.11 -14.27 6.30
CA SER A 24 -15.36 -14.57 7.01
C SER A 24 -15.25 -15.77 7.95
N GLU A 25 -14.13 -16.50 7.93
CA GLU A 25 -13.88 -17.73 8.70
C GLU A 25 -14.91 -18.86 8.46
N GLY A 26 -15.80 -18.71 7.47
CA GLY A 26 -16.83 -19.68 7.13
C GLY A 26 -16.28 -21.03 6.62
N PRO A 27 -17.12 -22.07 6.60
CA PRO A 27 -16.71 -23.39 6.12
C PRO A 27 -16.64 -23.46 4.59
N GLY A 28 -15.55 -24.03 4.07
CA GLY A 28 -15.44 -24.47 2.68
C GLY A 28 -15.65 -23.39 1.62
N SER A 29 -16.58 -23.63 0.68
CA SER A 29 -16.88 -22.76 -0.47
C SER A 29 -17.75 -21.55 -0.14
N MET A 30 -18.27 -21.46 1.09
CA MET A 30 -19.09 -20.34 1.56
C MET A 30 -18.24 -19.27 2.28
N ARG A 31 -16.91 -19.44 2.28
CA ARG A 31 -15.98 -18.53 2.95
C ARG A 31 -15.55 -17.40 2.02
N ILE A 32 -15.66 -16.17 2.50
CA ILE A 32 -15.11 -15.00 1.82
C ILE A 32 -13.65 -14.86 2.27
N ARG A 33 -12.72 -14.82 1.32
CA ARG A 33 -11.34 -14.40 1.57
C ARG A 33 -10.94 -13.30 0.63
N VAL A 34 -10.42 -12.20 1.17
CA VAL A 34 -9.86 -11.10 0.37
C VAL A 34 -8.37 -11.01 0.65
N THR A 35 -7.58 -11.05 -0.40
CA THR A 35 -6.11 -10.94 -0.39
C THR A 35 -5.70 -9.63 -1.05
N SER A 36 -4.39 -9.38 -1.15
CA SER A 36 -3.88 -8.28 -1.97
C SER A 36 -4.07 -8.43 -3.47
N LEU A 37 -4.51 -9.61 -3.94
CA LEU A 37 -4.89 -9.84 -5.34
C LEU A 37 -6.40 -9.77 -5.56
N GLY A 38 -7.19 -9.47 -4.52
CA GLY A 38 -8.66 -9.48 -4.58
C GLY A 38 -9.26 -10.72 -3.91
N PHE A 39 -10.45 -11.12 -4.33
CA PHE A 39 -11.17 -12.27 -3.79
C PHE A 39 -10.43 -13.58 -4.06
N SER A 40 -10.46 -14.49 -3.08
CA SER A 40 -9.83 -15.81 -3.13
C SER A 40 -10.89 -16.90 -2.90
N PRO A 41 -10.88 -18.01 -3.69
CA PRO A 41 -9.87 -18.38 -4.67
C PRO A 41 -9.86 -17.47 -5.90
N ILE A 42 -8.64 -17.18 -6.40
CA ILE A 42 -8.43 -16.26 -7.53
C ILE A 42 -8.94 -16.94 -8.79
N ASP A 43 -9.96 -16.37 -9.41
CA ASP A 43 -10.33 -16.72 -10.78
C ASP A 43 -9.43 -15.92 -11.74
N MET A 44 -8.63 -16.64 -12.54
CA MET A 44 -7.72 -16.02 -13.51
C MET A 44 -8.46 -15.24 -14.61
N ASN A 45 -9.75 -15.52 -14.79
CA ASN A 45 -10.59 -14.82 -15.75
C ASN A 45 -11.27 -13.57 -15.17
N ASP A 46 -11.19 -13.37 -13.85
CA ASP A 46 -11.85 -12.28 -13.11
C ASP A 46 -10.86 -11.62 -12.14
N LEU A 47 -9.64 -11.33 -12.63
CA LEU A 47 -8.69 -10.54 -11.85
C LEU A 47 -9.23 -9.13 -11.65
N ASP A 48 -9.39 -8.75 -10.39
CA ASP A 48 -9.84 -7.42 -10.03
C ASP A 48 -8.79 -6.37 -10.45
N GLU A 49 -9.16 -5.56 -11.45
CA GLU A 49 -8.33 -4.52 -12.05
C GLU A 49 -7.79 -3.53 -11.00
N VAL A 50 -8.55 -3.26 -9.94
CA VAL A 50 -8.16 -2.30 -8.89
C VAL A 50 -6.93 -2.82 -8.15
N TYR A 51 -6.91 -4.10 -7.77
CA TYR A 51 -5.79 -4.69 -7.04
C TYR A 51 -4.56 -4.84 -7.94
N LEU A 52 -4.74 -5.14 -9.22
CA LEU A 52 -3.66 -5.16 -10.20
C LEU A 52 -3.02 -3.77 -10.37
N VAL A 53 -3.84 -2.73 -10.53
CA VAL A 53 -3.35 -1.35 -10.64
C VAL A 53 -2.58 -0.95 -9.38
N LEU A 54 -3.11 -1.30 -8.20
CA LEU A 54 -2.41 -1.08 -6.94
C LEU A 54 -1.04 -1.78 -6.94
N TRP A 55 -0.97 -3.04 -7.35
CA TRP A 55 0.30 -3.77 -7.47
C TRP A 55 1.31 -3.08 -8.39
N ILE A 56 0.88 -2.65 -9.56
CA ILE A 56 1.73 -1.93 -10.52
C ILE A 56 2.28 -0.64 -9.90
N ILE A 57 1.43 0.13 -9.20
CA ILE A 57 1.82 1.40 -8.58
C ILE A 57 2.84 1.17 -7.46
N ILE A 58 2.65 0.16 -6.59
CA ILE A 58 3.62 -0.20 -5.55
C ILE A 58 4.97 -0.50 -6.16
N LEU A 59 4.99 -1.42 -7.14
CA LEU A 59 6.21 -1.95 -7.70
C LEU A 59 6.96 -0.83 -8.41
N THR A 60 6.26 -0.01 -9.17
CA THR A 60 6.82 1.18 -9.81
C THR A 60 7.32 2.18 -8.77
N GLY A 61 6.57 2.43 -7.70
CA GLY A 61 6.94 3.34 -6.61
C GLY A 61 8.19 2.88 -5.86
N ALA A 62 8.29 1.59 -5.55
CA ALA A 62 9.45 0.99 -4.88
C ALA A 62 10.68 0.93 -5.80
N PHE A 63 10.48 0.56 -7.06
CA PHE A 63 11.56 0.52 -8.06
C PHE A 63 12.14 1.91 -8.33
N THR A 64 11.27 2.92 -8.48
CA THR A 64 11.71 4.31 -8.66
C THR A 64 12.40 4.88 -7.41
N ALA A 65 12.00 4.48 -6.20
CA ALA A 65 12.69 4.83 -4.96
C ALA A 65 14.14 4.35 -4.93
N TRP A 66 14.33 3.14 -5.48
CA TRP A 66 15.60 2.47 -5.49
C TRP A 66 16.55 3.10 -6.52
N LEU A 67 16.05 3.39 -7.72
CA LEU A 67 16.82 3.99 -8.82
C LEU A 67 17.07 5.49 -8.66
N LEU A 68 16.05 6.27 -8.28
CA LEU A 68 16.14 7.72 -8.26
C LEU A 68 16.39 8.18 -6.82
N SER A 69 17.50 8.89 -6.60
CA SER A 69 17.75 9.57 -5.31
C SER A 69 16.51 10.36 -4.90
N ALA A 70 15.96 10.09 -3.72
CA ALA A 70 14.67 10.58 -3.24
C ALA A 70 14.43 12.05 -3.60
N SER A 71 13.64 12.27 -4.65
CA SER A 71 13.21 13.61 -5.03
C SER A 71 12.04 14.02 -4.16
N LYS A 72 11.80 15.33 -4.05
CA LYS A 72 10.63 15.87 -3.36
C LYS A 72 9.33 15.27 -3.92
N TRP A 73 9.24 15.14 -5.25
CA TRP A 73 8.08 14.58 -5.94
C TRP A 73 7.87 13.09 -5.66
N TRP A 74 8.95 12.30 -5.63
CA TRP A 74 8.86 10.89 -5.24
C TRP A 74 8.35 10.74 -3.80
N SER A 75 8.80 11.62 -2.91
CA SER A 75 8.41 11.61 -1.50
C SER A 75 6.93 11.95 -1.31
N ILE A 76 6.41 12.92 -2.08
CA ILE A 76 4.97 13.23 -2.13
C ILE A 76 4.20 12.03 -2.68
N ALA A 77 4.66 11.41 -3.77
CA ALA A 77 4.01 10.25 -4.36
C ALA A 77 3.95 9.07 -3.38
N ALA A 78 5.00 8.82 -2.59
CA ALA A 78 5.01 7.77 -1.56
C ALA A 78 3.99 8.03 -0.44
N ILE A 79 3.84 9.28 0.01
CA ILE A 79 2.81 9.66 1.00
C ILE A 79 1.41 9.45 0.40
N VAL A 80 1.18 9.93 -0.83
CA VAL A 80 -0.11 9.76 -1.51
C VAL A 80 -0.43 8.28 -1.67
N LEU A 81 0.54 7.46 -2.08
CA LEU A 81 0.37 6.02 -2.17
C LEU A 81 -0.04 5.44 -0.83
N GLY A 82 0.74 5.66 0.24
CA GLY A 82 0.41 5.20 1.59
C GLY A 82 -1.01 5.60 2.03
N THR A 83 -1.44 6.82 1.73
CA THR A 83 -2.81 7.29 1.99
C THR A 83 -3.85 6.51 1.19
N VAL A 84 -3.65 6.31 -0.12
CA VAL A 84 -4.56 5.55 -0.97
C VAL A 84 -4.71 4.11 -0.46
N LEU A 85 -3.63 3.48 -0.02
CA LEU A 85 -3.66 2.12 0.55
C LEU A 85 -4.47 2.06 1.84
N SER A 86 -4.25 3.03 2.73
CA SER A 86 -4.99 3.12 3.98
C SER A 86 -6.47 3.42 3.75
N LEU A 87 -6.81 4.30 2.80
CA LEU A 87 -8.20 4.59 2.43
C LEU A 87 -8.89 3.37 1.83
N ARG A 88 -8.21 2.63 0.96
CA ARG A 88 -8.76 1.40 0.38
C ARG A 88 -9.01 0.33 1.45
N LEU A 89 -8.09 0.20 2.41
CA LEU A 89 -8.28 -0.67 3.57
C LEU A 89 -9.45 -0.21 4.44
N LEU A 90 -9.58 1.10 4.68
CA LEU A 90 -10.67 1.68 5.45
C LEU A 90 -12.03 1.44 4.77
N GLN A 91 -12.10 1.59 3.45
CA GLN A 91 -13.29 1.26 2.66
C GLN A 91 -13.71 -0.19 2.85
N MET A 92 -12.76 -1.13 2.78
CA MET A 92 -13.03 -2.56 3.02
C MET A 92 -13.50 -2.88 4.44
N VAL A 93 -13.16 -2.06 5.43
CA VAL A 93 -13.64 -2.23 6.81
C VAL A 93 -14.99 -1.56 7.02
N ALA A 94 -15.21 -0.39 6.42
CA ALA A 94 -16.44 0.37 6.54
C ALA A 94 -17.60 -0.27 5.77
N ASP A 95 -17.30 -0.87 4.62
CA ASP A 95 -18.22 -1.60 3.76
C ASP A 95 -17.63 -2.99 3.48
N PRO A 96 -17.71 -3.91 4.46
CA PRO A 96 -17.11 -5.23 4.34
C PRO A 96 -17.83 -6.05 3.28
N PRO A 97 -17.09 -6.89 2.52
CA PRO A 97 -17.72 -7.75 1.54
C PRO A 97 -18.62 -8.78 2.24
N ILE A 98 -19.83 -8.90 1.70
CA ILE A 98 -20.87 -9.80 2.17
C ILE A 98 -21.19 -10.84 1.11
N MET A 99 -21.48 -12.07 1.53
CA MET A 99 -21.94 -13.15 0.67
C MET A 99 -23.20 -13.74 1.30
N MET A 100 -24.32 -13.60 0.59
CA MET A 100 -25.54 -14.33 0.92
C MET A 100 -25.57 -15.62 0.12
N TRP A 101 -25.91 -16.71 0.80
CA TRP A 101 -26.08 -18.00 0.14
C TRP A 101 -27.37 -18.65 0.62
N ASP A 102 -27.98 -19.38 -0.30
CA ASP A 102 -29.18 -20.17 -0.07
C ASP A 102 -28.94 -21.56 -0.64
N GLY A 103 -29.57 -22.56 -0.04
CA GLY A 103 -29.35 -23.96 -0.32
C GLY A 103 -30.47 -24.81 0.23
N GLN A 104 -30.46 -26.09 -0.14
CA GLN A 104 -31.39 -27.07 0.41
C GLN A 104 -30.61 -28.31 0.80
N THR A 105 -30.94 -28.86 1.96
CA THR A 105 -30.46 -30.19 2.35
C THR A 105 -31.10 -31.27 1.48
N ALA A 106 -30.54 -32.49 1.49
CA ALA A 106 -31.05 -33.61 0.71
C ALA A 106 -32.53 -33.96 1.02
N ASP A 107 -33.01 -33.61 2.22
CA ASP A 107 -34.39 -33.80 2.67
C ASP A 107 -35.32 -32.63 2.29
N GLY A 108 -34.82 -31.65 1.52
CA GLY A 108 -35.57 -30.49 1.05
C GLY A 108 -35.72 -29.35 2.07
N MET A 109 -35.06 -29.44 3.24
CA MET A 109 -35.09 -28.33 4.20
C MET A 109 -34.25 -27.17 3.67
N PRO A 110 -34.82 -25.96 3.57
CA PRO A 110 -34.09 -24.78 3.14
C PRO A 110 -33.04 -24.39 4.20
N THR A 111 -31.86 -24.04 3.71
CA THR A 111 -30.72 -23.58 4.51
C THR A 111 -30.18 -22.34 3.87
N GLY A 112 -29.90 -21.31 4.65
CA GLY A 112 -29.27 -20.12 4.12
C GLY A 112 -28.43 -19.45 5.19
N GLY A 113 -27.57 -18.56 4.74
CA GLY A 113 -26.65 -17.83 5.60
C GLY A 113 -26.18 -16.54 4.96
N MET A 114 -25.67 -15.67 5.82
CA MET A 114 -24.96 -14.47 5.40
C MET A 114 -23.57 -14.50 6.03
N GLU A 115 -22.57 -14.41 5.18
CA GLU A 115 -21.16 -14.41 5.53
C GLU A 115 -20.64 -12.98 5.36
N VAL A 116 -19.92 -12.48 6.36
CA VAL A 116 -19.35 -11.12 6.36
C VAL A 116 -17.87 -11.26 6.62
N ALA A 117 -17.03 -10.66 5.77
CA ALA A 117 -15.59 -10.73 5.95
C ALA A 117 -15.11 -9.72 7.01
N TYR A 118 -14.27 -10.18 7.94
CA TYR A 118 -13.68 -9.36 8.99
C TYR A 118 -12.16 -9.24 8.84
N PRO A 119 -11.52 -8.21 9.44
CA PRO A 119 -10.06 -8.08 9.46
C PRO A 119 -9.36 -9.34 9.96
N ALA A 120 -8.48 -9.90 9.12
CA ALA A 120 -7.69 -11.08 9.42
C ALA A 120 -6.20 -10.74 9.55
N ALA A 121 -5.32 -11.73 9.69
CA ALA A 121 -3.89 -11.51 9.92
C ALA A 121 -3.21 -10.63 8.83
N GLY A 122 -3.67 -10.71 7.58
CA GLY A 122 -3.17 -9.89 6.46
C GLY A 122 -3.49 -8.41 6.61
N PHE A 123 -4.50 -8.04 7.41
CA PHE A 123 -4.83 -6.66 7.73
C PHE A 123 -3.64 -5.93 8.36
N GLY A 124 -2.97 -6.57 9.32
CA GLY A 124 -1.79 -5.99 9.99
C GLY A 124 -0.64 -5.73 9.03
N PHE A 125 -0.38 -6.65 8.10
CA PHE A 125 0.64 -6.47 7.07
C PHE A 125 0.30 -5.36 6.09
N TRP A 126 -0.98 -5.21 5.72
CA TRP A 126 -1.43 -4.08 4.90
C TRP A 126 -1.19 -2.75 5.59
N VAL A 127 -1.58 -2.62 6.86
CA VAL A 127 -1.35 -1.40 7.67
C VAL A 127 0.15 -1.10 7.76
N LEU A 128 0.97 -2.10 8.03
CA LEU A 128 2.43 -1.94 8.12
C LEU A 128 3.01 -1.48 6.78
N GLY A 129 2.57 -2.05 5.66
CA GLY A 129 2.95 -1.64 4.32
C GLY A 129 2.63 -0.17 4.03
N SER A 130 1.42 0.27 4.36
CA SER A 130 1.02 1.68 4.25
C SER A 130 1.90 2.61 5.08
N LEU A 131 2.16 2.24 6.35
CA LEU A 131 3.00 3.03 7.27
C LEU A 131 4.44 3.14 6.77
N LEU A 132 4.98 2.07 6.17
CA LEU A 132 6.32 2.08 5.59
C LEU A 132 6.40 3.05 4.40
N PHE A 133 5.36 3.15 3.57
CA PHE A 133 5.29 4.17 2.51
C PHE A 133 5.23 5.60 3.05
N PHE A 134 4.42 5.84 4.09
CA PHE A 134 4.39 7.14 4.78
C PHE A 134 5.76 7.52 5.35
N ALA A 135 6.39 6.61 6.08
CA ALA A 135 7.71 6.82 6.66
C ALA A 135 8.76 7.10 5.58
N ALA A 136 8.73 6.34 4.48
CA ALA A 136 9.64 6.55 3.35
C ALA A 136 9.48 7.94 2.72
N GLY A 137 8.24 8.38 2.53
CA GLY A 137 7.94 9.71 2.00
C GLY A 137 8.36 10.85 2.94
N ILE A 138 8.09 10.74 4.25
CA ILE A 138 8.52 11.76 5.23
C ILE A 138 10.06 11.84 5.26
N CYS A 139 10.76 10.70 5.32
CA CYS A 139 12.22 10.68 5.28
C CYS A 139 12.76 11.28 3.97
N GLY A 140 12.11 11.02 2.83
CA GLY A 140 12.48 11.58 1.54
C GLY A 140 12.32 13.11 1.49
N LEU A 141 11.24 13.66 2.06
CA LEU A 141 11.02 15.11 2.15
C LEU A 141 12.07 15.80 3.03
N ILE A 142 12.40 15.22 4.18
CA ILE A 142 13.43 15.76 5.08
C ILE A 142 14.79 15.80 4.38
N ALA A 143 15.16 14.72 3.69
CA ALA A 143 16.42 14.64 2.94
C ALA A 143 16.46 15.66 1.79
N ALA A 144 15.35 15.85 1.07
CA ALA A 144 15.25 16.85 0.02
C ALA A 144 15.39 18.29 0.56
N ALA A 145 14.73 18.60 1.69
CA ALA A 145 14.81 19.91 2.33
C ALA A 145 16.24 20.24 2.79
N GLN A 146 16.96 19.27 3.38
CA GLN A 146 18.35 19.43 3.77
C GLN A 146 19.26 19.72 2.56
N LYS A 147 19.04 19.01 1.45
CA LYS A 147 19.83 19.22 0.21
C LYS A 147 19.60 20.60 -0.40
N ASP A 148 18.36 21.08 -0.41
CA ASP A 148 18.02 22.41 -0.90
C ASP A 148 18.61 23.52 -0.03
N HIS A 149 18.54 23.37 1.30
CA HIS A 149 19.16 24.30 2.23
C HIS A 149 20.68 24.39 2.00
N TYR A 150 21.35 23.24 1.92
CA TYR A 150 22.80 23.18 1.69
C TYR A 150 23.20 23.76 0.32
N ARG A 151 22.39 23.54 -0.72
CA ARG A 151 22.61 24.13 -2.06
C ARG A 151 22.48 25.65 -2.03
N ARG A 152 21.47 26.20 -1.35
CA ARG A 152 21.27 27.64 -1.18
C ARG A 152 22.45 28.28 -0.44
N GLU A 153 22.91 27.67 0.64
CA GLU A 153 24.06 28.16 1.41
C GLU A 153 25.38 28.13 0.62
N ARG A 154 25.55 27.13 -0.27
CA ARG A 154 26.70 27.09 -1.17
C ARG A 154 26.66 28.22 -2.19
N ILE A 155 25.50 28.50 -2.78
CA ILE A 155 25.32 29.60 -3.74
C ILE A 155 25.58 30.97 -3.08
N LYS A 156 25.04 31.20 -1.88
CA LYS A 156 25.31 32.42 -1.10
C LYS A 156 26.81 32.63 -0.86
N ARG A 157 27.53 31.58 -0.44
CA ARG A 157 28.99 31.64 -0.23
C ARG A 157 29.76 31.97 -1.52
N CYS A 158 29.36 31.40 -2.67
CA CYS A 158 29.98 31.73 -3.95
C CYS A 158 29.72 33.18 -4.37
N MET A 159 28.49 33.69 -4.18
CA MET A 159 28.16 35.07 -4.50
C MET A 159 28.89 36.07 -3.59
N SER A 160 29.03 35.76 -2.30
CA SER A 160 29.82 36.56 -1.35
C SER A 160 31.31 36.61 -1.74
N LYS A 161 31.92 35.48 -2.12
CA LYS A 161 33.32 35.45 -2.61
C LYS A 161 33.53 36.27 -3.89
N ARG A 162 32.54 36.32 -4.78
CA ARG A 162 32.63 37.06 -6.06
C ARG A 162 32.52 38.58 -5.90
N HIS A 163 32.00 39.06 -4.77
CA HIS A 163 31.90 40.49 -4.43
C HIS A 163 32.89 40.92 -3.34
N GLY A 164 33.89 40.08 -3.01
CA GLY A 164 35.02 40.49 -2.18
C GLY A 164 35.86 41.57 -2.90
N PRO A 165 36.52 42.46 -2.15
CA PRO A 165 36.98 43.76 -2.64
C PRO A 165 37.91 43.59 -3.85
N ALA A 166 37.55 44.24 -4.96
CA ALA A 166 38.51 44.56 -6.00
C ALA A 166 39.57 45.45 -5.36
N ALA A 167 40.73 44.86 -5.10
CA ALA A 167 41.94 45.59 -4.73
C ALA A 167 42.41 46.44 -5.92
#